data_AF-A0A848EPG3-F1
#
_entry.id   AF-A0A848EPG3-F1
#
_cell.length_a   1.000
_cell.length_b   1.000
_cell.length_c   1.000
_cell.angle_alpha   90.00
_cell.angle_beta   90.00
_cell.angle_gamma   90.00
#
_symmetry.space_group_name_H-M   'P 1'
#
loop_
_entity.id
_entity.type
_entity.pdbx_description
1 polymer ?
#
loop_
_entity_poly.entity_id
_entity_poly.type
_entity_poly.pdbx_seq_one_letter_code
_entity_poly.pdbx_strand_id
1 'polypeptide(L)' 'FDKGYAPDTAEDLMNAHEVTVPPDETLGEIAFIMDEEDIRSVPVEEDGEIIGVVHEDTVVEEGEV' A
#
# COMPACT_ATOMS: atom_id res chain seq x y z
N PHE A 1 -0.10 -27.27 10.30
CA PHE A 1 -0.63 -26.67 9.07
C PHE A 1 -1.80 -27.54 8.62
N ASP A 2 -3.01 -27.04 8.81
CA ASP A 2 -4.25 -27.71 8.43
C ASP A 2 -4.32 -27.78 6.89
N LYS A 3 -4.51 -28.97 6.32
CA LYS A 3 -4.48 -29.20 4.86
C LYS A 3 -5.80 -28.82 4.17
N GLY A 4 -6.50 -27.80 4.66
CA GLY A 4 -7.86 -27.46 4.24
C GLY A 4 -8.03 -26.09 3.58
N TYR A 5 -7.07 -25.18 3.72
CA TYR A 5 -7.14 -23.86 3.11
C TYR A 5 -6.06 -23.73 2.03
N ALA A 6 -6.47 -23.87 0.78
CA ALA A 6 -5.66 -23.61 -0.40
C ALA A 6 -6.42 -22.55 -1.21
N PRO A 7 -6.06 -21.26 -1.09
CA PRO A 7 -6.64 -20.23 -1.96
C PRO A 7 -6.29 -20.54 -3.42
N ASP A 8 -7.29 -20.53 -4.29
CA ASP A 8 -7.14 -20.86 -5.71
C ASP A 8 -6.85 -19.63 -6.56
N THR A 9 -7.22 -18.45 -6.07
CA THR A 9 -7.11 -17.16 -6.75
C THR A 9 -6.47 -16.10 -5.86
N ALA A 10 -5.97 -15.03 -6.48
CA ALA A 10 -5.48 -13.88 -5.73
C ALA A 10 -6.59 -13.21 -4.89
N GLU A 11 -7.84 -13.27 -5.37
CA GLU A 11 -9.02 -12.74 -4.69
C GLU A 11 -9.26 -13.42 -3.32
N ASP A 12 -8.90 -14.70 -3.20
CA ASP A 12 -9.06 -15.45 -1.95
C ASP A 12 -8.10 -15.00 -0.84
N LEU A 13 -7.03 -14.26 -1.20
CA LEU A 13 -5.96 -13.83 -0.29
C LEU A 13 -5.82 -12.31 -0.18
N MET A 14 -6.25 -11.56 -1.19
CA MET A 14 -6.03 -10.12 -1.23
C MET A 14 -6.95 -9.40 -0.23
N ASN A 15 -6.45 -8.30 0.33
CA ASN A 15 -7.34 -7.27 0.84
C ASN A 15 -7.76 -6.40 -0.35
N ALA A 16 -9.05 -6.11 -0.46
CA ALA A 16 -9.50 -5.07 -1.37
C ALA A 16 -8.80 -3.77 -0.92
N HIS A 17 -7.96 -3.20 -1.77
CA HIS A 17 -7.31 -1.92 -1.48
C HIS A 17 -8.37 -0.85 -1.67
N GLU A 18 -9.17 -0.60 -0.64
CA GLU A 18 -10.19 0.46 -0.65
C GLU A 18 -9.56 1.86 -0.65
N VAL A 19 -8.25 1.93 -0.41
CA VAL A 19 -7.48 3.18 -0.31
C VAL A 19 -6.31 3.16 -1.30
N THR A 20 -6.31 4.17 -2.17
CA THR A 20 -5.21 4.55 -3.07
C THR A 20 -4.88 6.02 -2.83
N VAL A 21 -3.67 6.45 -3.22
CA VAL A 21 -3.22 7.85 -3.09
C VAL A 21 -2.78 8.41 -4.45
N PRO A 22 -2.90 9.73 -4.69
CA PRO A 22 -2.37 10.36 -5.90
C PRO A 22 -0.84 10.47 -5.85
N PRO A 23 -0.15 10.62 -7.00
CA PRO A 23 1.31 10.75 -7.06
C PRO A 23 1.88 12.01 -6.39
N ASP A 24 1.06 13.05 -6.21
CA ASP A 24 1.44 14.31 -5.57
C ASP A 24 1.13 14.36 -4.05
N GLU A 25 0.63 13.26 -3.47
CA GLU A 25 0.38 13.13 -2.03
C GLU A 25 1.68 13.24 -1.21
N THR A 26 1.61 13.85 -0.02
CA THR A 26 2.80 13.98 0.82
C THR A 26 3.11 12.67 1.56
N LEU A 27 4.40 12.41 1.83
CA LEU A 27 4.82 11.24 2.61
C LEU A 27 4.21 11.21 4.02
N GLY A 28 3.97 12.38 4.61
CA GLY A 28 3.35 12.48 5.94
C GLY A 28 1.88 12.07 5.93
N GLU A 29 1.13 12.47 4.90
CA GLU A 29 -0.27 12.05 4.71
C GLU A 29 -0.35 10.57 4.36
N ILE A 30 0.54 10.07 3.50
CA ILE A 30 0.66 8.63 3.20
C ILE A 30 0.92 7.82 4.48
N ALA A 31 1.86 8.26 5.33
CA ALA A 31 2.16 7.58 6.59
C ALA A 31 0.97 7.61 7.56
N PHE A 32 0.24 8.73 7.62
CA PHE A 32 -0.98 8.84 8.42
C PHE A 32 -2.08 7.89 7.93
N ILE A 33 -2.29 7.80 6.61
CA ILE A 33 -3.25 6.87 6.00
C ILE A 33 -2.87 5.42 6.31
N MET A 34 -1.58 5.07 6.19
CA MET A 34 -1.08 3.73 6.53
C MET A 34 -1.35 3.35 8.00
N ASP A 35 -1.15 4.28 8.93
CA ASP A 35 -1.41 4.09 10.36
C ASP A 35 -2.91 3.94 10.66
N GLU A 36 -3.77 4.81 10.09
CA GLU A 36 -5.22 4.77 10.30
C GLU A 36 -5.88 3.51 9.70
N GLU A 37 -5.39 3.03 8.56
CA GLU A 37 -5.94 1.88 7.84
C GLU A 37 -5.28 0.53 8.25
N ASP A 38 -4.29 0.54 9.15
CA ASP A 38 -3.49 -0.62 9.57
C ASP A 38 -2.86 -1.38 8.38
N ILE A 39 -2.40 -0.63 7.37
CA ILE A 39 -1.75 -1.16 6.16
C ILE A 39 -0.28 -0.72 6.06
N ARG A 40 0.52 -1.57 5.43
CA ARG A 40 1.98 -1.35 5.28
C ARG A 40 2.40 -0.88 3.90
N SER A 41 1.43 -0.83 2.99
CA SER A 41 1.64 -0.46 1.60
C SER A 41 0.39 0.17 1.03
N VAL A 42 0.57 1.22 0.24
CA VAL A 42 -0.53 1.90 -0.44
C VAL A 42 -0.21 2.00 -1.94
N PRO A 43 -1.14 1.62 -2.83
CA PRO A 43 -1.02 1.85 -4.26
C PRO A 43 -1.13 3.34 -4.58
N VAL A 44 -0.30 3.79 -5.52
CA VAL A 44 -0.36 5.12 -6.11
C VAL A 44 -1.17 5.04 -7.40
N GLU A 45 -2.24 5.83 -7.49
CA GLU A 45 -3.17 5.86 -8.62
C GLU A 45 -3.13 7.23 -9.32
N GLU A 46 -3.12 7.22 -10.65
CA GLU A 46 -3.32 8.40 -11.49
C GLU A 46 -4.31 8.03 -12.62
N ASP A 47 -5.35 8.84 -12.81
CA ASP A 47 -6.38 8.63 -13.85
C ASP A 47 -7.03 7.22 -13.86
N GLY A 48 -7.20 6.61 -12.69
CA GLY A 48 -7.79 5.28 -12.53
C GLY A 48 -6.83 4.12 -12.84
N GLU A 49 -5.54 4.41 -13.01
CA GLU A 49 -4.50 3.42 -13.26
C GLU A 49 -3.48 3.41 -12.11
N ILE A 50 -3.11 2.22 -11.62
CA ILE A 50 -2.07 2.07 -10.60
C ILE A 50 -0.70 2.26 -11.24
N ILE A 51 -0.03 3.34 -10.89
CA ILE A 51 1.28 3.73 -11.42
C ILE A 51 2.45 3.36 -10.50
N GLY A 52 2.16 2.99 -9.24
CA GLY A 52 3.19 2.63 -8.27
C GLY A 52 2.64 2.05 -6.96
N VAL A 53 3.54 1.68 -6.06
CA VAL A 53 3.23 1.24 -4.69
C VAL A 53 4.26 1.82 -3.74
N VAL A 54 3.82 2.42 -2.65
CA VAL A 54 4.67 2.88 -1.54
C VAL A 54 4.57 1.86 -0.41
N HIS A 55 5.70 1.42 0.14
CA HIS A 55 5.76 0.63 1.37
C HIS A 55 6.28 1.49 2.52
N GLU A 56 5.82 1.23 3.75
CA GLU A 56 6.32 1.93 4.96
C GLU A 56 7.85 1.89 5.07
N ASP A 57 8.47 0.78 4.65
CA ASP A 57 9.92 0.57 4.69
C ASP A 57 10.69 1.29 3.56
N THR A 58 9.98 1.92 2.61
CA THR A 58 10.58 2.59 1.44
C THR A 58 11.05 4.03 1.75
N VAL A 59 10.98 4.47 3.00
CA VAL A 59 11.56 5.75 3.43
C VAL A 59 13.08 5.63 3.43
N VAL A 60 13.69 5.91 2.27
CA VAL A 60 15.14 6.15 2.15
C VAL A 60 15.42 7.59 2.55
N GLU A 61 16.31 7.77 3.52
CA GLU A 61 16.79 9.08 3.99
C GLU A 61 17.37 9.91 2.83
N GLU A 62 16.85 11.12 2.62
CA GLU A 62 17.58 12.19 1.92
C GLU A 62 17.69 13.40 2.85
N GLY A 63 18.86 13.55 3.47
CA GLY A 63 19.26 14.81 4.10
C GLY A 63 20.20 14.72 5.31
N GLU A 64 21.39 14.15 5.15
CA GLU A 64 22.54 14.71 5.87
C GLU A 64 22.84 16.11 5.27
N VAL A 65 22.64 17.16 6.06
CA VAL A 65 23.28 18.48 5.90
C VAL A 65 23.87 18.96 7.23
#